data_AF-A0A949XJV8-F1
#
_entry.id   AF-A0A949XJV8-F1
#
_cell.length_a   1.000
_cell.length_b   1.000
_cell.length_c   1.000
_cell.angle_alpha   90.00
_cell.angle_beta   90.00
_cell.angle_gamma   90.00
#
_symmetry.space_group_name_H-M   'P 1'
#
loop_
_entity.id
_entity.type
_entity.pdbx_description
1 polymer ?
#
loop_
_entity_poly.entity_id
_entity_poly.type
_entity_poly.pdbx_seq_one_letter_code
_entity_poly.pdbx_strand_id
1 'polypeptide(L)'
;MSKKHDTLFTLPLDLPKVRTVHAQEFAQLLGDLRYDRLAQYLDALAEKLQKDSESDGGRGRGQLAACLTRAAFNIDEARLAIEAAWEICEPYTKD
;
A
#
# COMPACT_ATOMS: atom_id res chain seq x y z
N MET A 1 -25.72 19.13 -6.05
CA MET A 1 -24.53 19.57 -6.81
C MET A 1 -23.46 20.01 -5.83
N SER A 2 -22.25 19.44 -5.94
CA SER A 2 -20.96 19.89 -5.36
C SER A 2 -20.85 19.85 -3.81
N LYS A 3 -19.79 19.35 -3.18
CA LYS A 3 -18.37 19.46 -3.51
C LYS A 3 -17.60 18.22 -3.02
N LYS A 4 -16.68 17.72 -3.85
CA LYS A 4 -15.63 16.78 -3.43
C LYS A 4 -14.61 17.56 -2.61
N HIS A 5 -14.29 17.10 -1.41
CA HIS A 5 -13.17 17.62 -0.62
C HIS A 5 -11.93 16.81 -1.00
N ASP A 6 -11.12 17.35 -1.90
CA ASP A 6 -9.74 16.90 -2.09
C ASP A 6 -8.92 17.44 -0.91
N THR A 7 -8.57 16.57 0.03
CA THR A 7 -7.70 16.88 1.16
C THR A 7 -6.26 17.05 0.67
N LEU A 8 -5.79 18.29 0.63
CA LEU A 8 -4.37 18.62 0.46
C LEU A 8 -3.64 18.43 1.81
N PHE A 9 -2.66 17.52 1.86
CA PHE A 9 -1.67 17.47 2.93
C PHE A 9 -0.51 18.41 2.59
N THR A 10 -0.29 19.45 3.38
CA THR A 10 0.88 20.32 3.29
C THR A 10 2.04 19.74 4.10
N LEU A 11 3.12 19.36 3.41
CA LEU A 11 4.45 19.12 4.01
C LEU A 11 5.35 20.33 3.67
N PRO A 12 6.25 20.75 4.59
CA PRO A 12 7.04 21.97 4.42
C PRO A 12 8.06 21.89 3.28
N LEU A 13 8.17 23.02 2.56
CA LEU A 13 9.08 23.32 1.45
C LEU A 13 10.55 23.12 1.84
N ASP A 14 11.22 22.12 1.23
CA ASP A 14 12.28 22.33 0.22
C ASP A 14 12.78 20.96 -0.29
N LEU A 15 11.89 20.24 -0.99
CA LEU A 15 12.22 18.98 -1.66
C LEU A 15 12.33 19.23 -3.17
N PRO A 16 13.32 18.65 -3.87
CA PRO A 16 13.45 18.79 -5.31
C PRO A 16 12.11 18.46 -5.97
N LYS A 17 11.60 19.39 -6.82
CA LYS A 17 10.28 19.36 -7.50
C LYS A 17 9.59 18.00 -7.36
N VAL A 18 8.72 17.87 -6.36
CA VAL A 18 7.93 16.65 -6.15
C VAL A 18 7.21 16.36 -7.45
N ARG A 19 7.70 15.37 -8.21
CA ARG A 19 7.05 14.96 -9.45
C ARG A 19 5.76 14.29 -9.04
N THR A 20 4.63 14.89 -9.39
CA THR A 20 3.34 14.21 -9.25
C THR A 20 3.37 12.98 -10.16
N VAL A 21 3.29 11.80 -9.56
CA VAL A 21 3.15 10.53 -10.28
C VAL A 21 1.65 10.23 -10.40
N HIS A 22 1.17 9.94 -11.60
CA HIS A 22 -0.23 9.55 -11.79
C HIS A 22 -0.49 8.14 -11.25
N ALA A 23 -1.73 7.84 -10.85
CA ALA A 23 -2.07 6.54 -10.27
C ALA A 23 -1.67 5.35 -11.17
N GLN A 24 -1.85 5.47 -12.49
CA GLN A 24 -1.45 4.46 -13.47
C GLN A 24 0.07 4.27 -13.51
N GLU A 25 0.82 5.38 -13.48
CA GLU A 25 2.28 5.33 -13.49
C GLU A 25 2.82 4.72 -12.20
N PHE A 26 2.23 5.06 -11.06
CA PHE A 26 2.61 4.47 -9.78
C PHE A 26 2.27 2.98 -9.70
N ALA A 27 1.12 2.58 -10.25
CA ALA A 27 0.75 1.16 -10.35
C ALA A 27 1.74 0.39 -11.23
N GLN A 28 2.18 0.97 -12.36
CA GLN A 28 3.21 0.36 -13.20
C GLN A 28 4.53 0.22 -12.44
N LEU A 29 4.97 1.27 -11.74
CA LEU A 29 6.21 1.23 -10.95
C LEU A 29 6.17 0.17 -9.84
N LEU A 30 5.03 0.00 -9.17
CA LEU A 30 4.83 -1.08 -8.20
C LEU A 30 4.83 -2.46 -8.86
N GLY A 31 4.20 -2.59 -10.02
CA GLY A 31 4.13 -3.85 -10.78
C GLY A 31 5.47 -4.26 -11.42
N ASP A 32 6.35 -3.30 -11.68
CA ASP A 32 7.71 -3.53 -12.20
C ASP A 32 8.67 -3.98 -11.10
N LEU A 33 8.27 -3.93 -9.83
CA LEU A 33 9.05 -4.53 -8.75
C LEU A 33 9.12 -6.04 -8.94
N ARG A 34 10.30 -6.60 -8.68
CA ARG A 34 10.44 -8.05 -8.53
C ARG A 34 9.52 -8.54 -7.41
N TYR A 35 8.95 -9.73 -7.58
CA TYR A 35 7.88 -10.22 -6.72
C TYR A 35 8.27 -10.33 -5.24
N ASP A 36 9.50 -10.74 -4.92
CA ASP A 36 10.03 -10.72 -3.54
C ASP A 36 10.00 -9.31 -2.91
N ARG A 37 10.35 -8.28 -3.70
CA ARG A 37 10.32 -6.88 -3.26
C ARG A 37 8.88 -6.39 -3.14
N LEU A 38 8.04 -6.67 -4.14
CA LEU A 38 6.64 -6.30 -4.08
C LEU A 38 5.95 -6.90 -2.84
N ALA A 39 6.22 -8.17 -2.52
CA ALA A 39 5.74 -8.80 -1.30
C ALA A 39 6.17 -8.04 -0.03
N GLN A 40 7.45 -7.65 0.09
CA GLN A 40 7.95 -6.84 1.22
C GLN A 40 7.22 -5.49 1.34
N TYR A 41 6.90 -4.84 0.22
CA TYR A 41 6.12 -3.60 0.24
C TYR A 41 4.66 -3.82 0.66
N LEU A 42 4.04 -4.90 0.21
CA LEU A 42 2.67 -5.26 0.59
C LEU A 42 2.58 -5.61 2.09
N ASP A 43 3.59 -6.32 2.62
CA ASP A 43 3.71 -6.61 4.05
C ASP A 43 3.74 -5.33 4.89
N ALA A 44 4.67 -4.42 4.57
CA ALA A 44 4.79 -3.14 5.26
C ALA A 44 3.51 -2.29 5.16
N LEU A 45 2.80 -2.36 4.03
CA LEU A 45 1.53 -1.68 3.84
C LEU A 45 0.41 -2.30 4.69
N ALA A 46 0.29 -3.62 4.72
CA ALA A 46 -0.67 -4.33 5.55
C ALA A 46 -0.45 -4.01 7.04
N GLU A 47 0.79 -4.08 7.52
CA GLU A 47 1.13 -3.69 8.89
C GLU A 47 0.72 -2.25 9.21
N LYS A 48 0.96 -1.32 8.29
CA LYS A 48 0.63 0.09 8.51
C LYS A 48 -0.88 0.29 8.63
N LEU A 49 -1.66 -0.34 7.76
CA LEU A 49 -3.13 -0.28 7.81
C LEU A 49 -3.69 -0.93 9.08
N GLN A 50 -3.07 -2.02 9.54
CA GLN A 50 -3.42 -2.66 10.80
C GLN A 50 -3.16 -1.72 12.01
N LYS A 51 -1.99 -1.07 12.06
CA LYS A 51 -1.67 -0.05 13.08
C LYS A 51 -2.65 1.13 13.04
N ASP A 52 -3.05 1.57 11.86
CA ASP A 52 -4.04 2.64 11.70
C ASP A 52 -5.43 2.21 12.16
N SER A 53 -5.83 0.97 11.84
CA SER A 53 -7.07 0.38 12.35
C SER A 53 -7.12 0.40 13.88
N GLU A 54 -6.06 -0.05 14.54
CA GLU A 54 -5.97 -0.06 16.02
C GLU A 54 -6.07 1.36 16.59
N SER A 55 -5.36 2.31 15.98
CA SER A 55 -5.39 3.73 16.37
C SER A 55 -6.79 4.35 16.24
N ASP A 56 -7.48 4.11 15.12
CA ASP A 56 -8.83 4.61 14.88
C ASP A 56 -9.88 3.88 15.76
N GLY A 57 -9.68 2.59 16.00
CA GLY A 57 -10.48 1.79 16.93
C GLY A 57 -10.41 2.34 18.35
N GLY A 58 -9.19 2.65 18.82
CA GLY A 58 -8.97 3.30 20.12
C GLY A 58 -9.59 4.69 20.25
N ARG A 59 -9.88 5.37 19.12
CA ARG A 59 -10.57 6.67 19.06
C ARG A 59 -12.10 6.55 18.89
N GLY A 60 -12.66 5.34 18.96
CA GLY A 60 -14.10 5.09 18.83
C GLY A 60 -14.62 5.08 17.40
N ARG A 61 -13.74 5.04 16.38
CA ARG A 61 -14.11 5.01 14.95
C ARG A 61 -14.22 3.58 14.44
N GLY A 62 -15.07 2.77 15.08
CA GLY A 62 -15.13 1.32 14.86
C GLY A 62 -15.38 0.90 13.40
N GLN A 63 -16.20 1.63 12.66
CA GLN A 63 -16.44 1.32 11.23
C GLN A 63 -15.18 1.57 10.37
N LEU A 64 -14.44 2.64 10.64
CA LEU A 64 -13.20 2.94 9.92
C LEU A 64 -12.13 1.88 10.24
N ALA A 65 -11.97 1.54 11.52
CA ALA A 65 -11.07 0.48 11.95
C ALA A 65 -11.41 -0.86 11.28
N ALA A 66 -12.69 -1.24 11.23
CA ALA A 66 -13.11 -2.47 10.57
C ALA A 66 -12.76 -2.47 9.06
N CYS A 67 -12.95 -1.35 8.37
CA CYS A 67 -12.55 -1.20 6.97
C CYS A 67 -11.03 -1.32 6.78
N LEU A 68 -10.24 -0.68 7.65
CA LEU A 68 -8.77 -0.72 7.59
C LEU A 68 -8.23 -2.11 7.90
N THR A 69 -8.80 -2.80 8.88
CA THR A 69 -8.47 -4.20 9.21
C THR A 69 -8.73 -5.10 8.00
N ARG A 70 -9.88 -4.94 7.35
CA ARG A 70 -10.21 -5.72 6.15
C ARG A 70 -9.28 -5.40 4.97
N ALA A 71 -8.88 -4.14 4.83
CA ALA A 71 -7.92 -3.75 3.81
C ALA A 71 -6.54 -4.37 4.09
N ALA A 72 -6.05 -4.31 5.33
CA ALA A 72 -4.81 -4.95 5.75
C ALA A 72 -4.82 -6.46 5.44
N PHE A 73 -5.91 -7.16 5.82
CA PHE A 73 -6.08 -8.58 5.52
C PHE A 73 -6.03 -8.87 4.02
N ASN A 74 -6.76 -8.13 3.19
CA ASN A 74 -6.76 -8.36 1.75
C ASN A 74 -5.38 -8.09 1.10
N ILE A 75 -4.62 -7.14 1.63
CA ILE A 75 -3.26 -6.85 1.16
C ILE A 75 -2.30 -7.95 1.58
N ASP A 76 -2.46 -8.51 2.78
CA ASP A 76 -1.68 -9.68 3.23
C ASP A 76 -1.97 -10.92 2.37
N GLU A 77 -3.23 -11.17 2.03
CA GLU A 77 -3.59 -12.23 1.07
C GLU A 77 -2.94 -12.00 -0.31
N ALA A 78 -2.90 -10.74 -0.78
CA ALA A 78 -2.22 -10.39 -2.02
C ALA A 78 -0.69 -10.60 -1.90
N ARG A 79 -0.09 -10.25 -0.76
CA ARG A 79 1.34 -10.51 -0.47
C ARG A 79 1.64 -12.00 -0.60
N LEU A 80 0.86 -12.87 0.06
CA LEU A 80 1.03 -14.32 -0.01
C LEU A 80 0.98 -14.86 -1.44
N ALA A 81 0.03 -14.36 -2.25
CA ALA A 81 -0.06 -14.74 -3.65
C ALA A 81 1.16 -14.28 -4.48
N ILE A 82 1.70 -13.09 -4.21
CA ILE A 82 2.89 -12.57 -4.86
C ILE A 82 4.17 -13.31 -4.42
N GLU A 83 4.27 -13.69 -3.14
CA GLU A 83 5.36 -14.55 -2.64
C GLU A 83 5.36 -15.91 -3.35
N ALA A 84 4.19 -16.54 -3.46
CA ALA A 84 4.07 -17.78 -4.23
C ALA A 84 4.48 -17.58 -5.70
N ALA A 85 4.14 -16.45 -6.32
CA ALA A 85 4.58 -16.12 -7.67
C ALA A 85 6.11 -15.98 -7.76
N TRP A 86 6.75 -15.40 -6.73
CA TRP A 86 8.21 -15.37 -6.62
C TRP A 86 8.80 -16.77 -6.53
N GLU A 87 8.32 -17.62 -5.62
CA GLU A 87 8.82 -19.00 -5.46
C GLU A 87 8.74 -19.81 -6.76
N ILE A 88 7.71 -19.56 -7.58
CA ILE A 88 7.55 -20.18 -8.89
C ILE A 88 8.58 -19.65 -9.89
N CYS A 89 8.84 -18.34 -9.93
CA CYS A 89 9.67 -17.73 -10.96
C CYS A 89 11.15 -17.63 -10.58
N GLU A 90 11.50 -17.62 -9.30
CA GLU A 90 12.85 -17.48 -8.74
C GLU A 90 13.87 -18.45 -9.38
N PRO A 91 13.57 -19.75 -9.58
CA PRO A 91 14.53 -20.67 -10.19
C PRO A 91 14.95 -20.28 -11.62
N TYR A 92 14.17 -19.42 -12.26
CA TYR A 92 14.39 -18.93 -13.63
C TYR A 92 15.02 -17.53 -13.65
N THR A 93 15.11 -16.80 -12.52
CA THR A 93 15.67 -15.44 -12.45
C THR A 93 17.18 -15.42 -12.21
N LYS A 94 17.94 -16.28 -12.92
CA LYS A 94 19.41 -16.29 -12.86
C LYS A 94 19.98 -14.88 -13.07
N ASP A 95 20.98 -14.53 -12.24
CA ASP A 95 21.79 -13.31 -12.30
C ASP A 95 22.16 -12.87 -13.73
#